data_AF-A0A2S5MSI1-F1
#
_entry.id   AF-A0A2S5MSI1-F1
#
_cell.length_a   1.000
_cell.length_b   1.000
_cell.length_c   1.000
_cell.angle_alpha   90.00
_cell.angle_beta   90.00
_cell.angle_gamma   90.00
#
_symmetry.space_group_name_H-M   'P 1'
#
loop_
_entity.id
_entity.type
_entity.pdbx_description
1 polymer ?
#
loop_
_entity_poly.entity_id
_entity_poly.type
_entity_poly.pdbx_seq_one_letter_code
_entity_poly.pdbx_strand_id
1 'polypeptide(L)'
;MLGRLVLLLMQIAGGYFLGNIAMGYIPIRGDLSLFVYAVVVCVIIFLIGVVASQIVKDVSIPSTHVLTSSLILALIFALVWTFVPPLVPDIPWSKVPDRWAVLIGAVLGYFAKR
;
A
#
# COMPACT_ATOMS: atom_id res chain seq x y z
N MET A 1 0.08 -8.96 20.93
CA MET A 1 0.93 -8.58 19.77
C MET A 1 0.75 -9.48 18.56
N LEU A 2 0.41 -10.76 18.74
CA LEU A 2 0.22 -11.72 17.64
C LEU A 2 -0.86 -11.29 16.63
N GLY A 3 -1.99 -10.76 17.09
CA GLY A 3 -3.05 -10.25 16.20
C GLY A 3 -2.62 -9.09 15.28
N ARG A 4 -1.70 -8.23 15.74
CA ARG A 4 -1.14 -7.15 14.91
C ARG A 4 -0.22 -7.68 13.83
N LEU A 5 0.55 -8.72 14.15
CA LEU A 5 1.47 -9.36 13.22
C LEU A 5 0.70 -10.14 12.15
N VAL A 6 -0.38 -10.82 12.54
CA VAL A 6 -1.33 -11.45 11.59
C VAL A 6 -1.95 -10.41 10.66
N LEU A 7 -2.40 -9.27 11.20
CA LEU A 7 -2.96 -8.20 10.38
C LEU A 7 -1.94 -7.61 9.40
N LEU A 8 -0.70 -7.40 9.82
CA LEU A 8 0.38 -6.94 8.94
C LEU A 8 0.62 -7.92 7.79
N LEU A 9 0.72 -9.22 8.10
CA LEU A 9 0.88 -10.26 7.08
C LEU A 9 -0.31 -10.30 6.11
N MET A 10 -1.53 -10.19 6.64
CA MET A 10 -2.76 -10.18 5.84
C MET A 10 -2.86 -8.95 4.94
N GLN A 11 -2.40 -7.78 5.40
CA GLN A 11 -2.35 -6.55 4.60
C GLN A 11 -1.30 -6.62 3.49
N ILE A 12 -0.12 -7.18 3.77
CA ILE A 12 0.92 -7.35 2.75
C ILE A 12 0.46 -8.36 1.70
N ALA A 13 0.00 -9.54 2.13
CA ALA A 13 -0.49 -10.57 1.23
C ALA A 13 -1.71 -10.09 0.44
N GLY A 14 -2.74 -9.62 1.13
CA GLY A 14 -3.97 -9.15 0.50
C GLY A 14 -3.74 -7.93 -0.39
N GLY A 15 -2.98 -6.93 0.08
CA GLY A 15 -2.61 -5.76 -0.71
C GLY A 15 -1.87 -6.11 -2.00
N TYR A 16 -0.95 -7.08 -1.95
CA TYR A 16 -0.19 -7.51 -3.12
C TYR A 16 -1.07 -8.30 -4.11
N PHE A 17 -1.79 -9.31 -3.63
CA PHE A 17 -2.60 -10.16 -4.51
C PHE A 17 -3.81 -9.39 -5.07
N LEU A 18 -4.63 -8.77 -4.20
CA LEU A 18 -5.80 -8.03 -4.63
C LEU A 18 -5.42 -6.78 -5.44
N GLY A 19 -4.33 -6.10 -5.07
CA GLY A 19 -3.86 -4.92 -5.81
C GLY A 19 -3.44 -5.27 -7.24
N ASN A 20 -2.69 -6.37 -7.41
CA ASN A 20 -2.30 -6.84 -8.75
C ASN A 20 -3.48 -7.33 -9.58
N ILE A 21 -4.42 -8.06 -8.97
CA ILE A 21 -5.65 -8.50 -9.63
C ILE A 21 -6.48 -7.30 -10.07
N ALA A 22 -6.68 -6.31 -9.20
CA ALA A 22 -7.43 -5.10 -9.49
C ALA A 22 -6.83 -4.30 -10.65
N MET A 23 -5.50 -4.16 -10.71
CA MET A 23 -4.82 -3.51 -11.84
C MET A 23 -4.97 -4.27 -13.16
N GLY A 24 -5.24 -5.59 -13.13
CA GLY A 24 -5.53 -6.37 -14.32
C GLY A 24 -6.82 -5.97 -15.04
N TYR A 25 -7.76 -5.36 -14.31
CA TYR A 25 -9.04 -4.89 -14.87
C TYR A 25 -9.02 -3.41 -15.29
N ILE A 26 -7.97 -2.67 -14.94
CA ILE A 26 -7.87 -1.23 -15.17
C ILE A 26 -6.94 -0.99 -16.37
N PRO A 27 -7.45 -0.53 -17.54
CA PRO A 27 -6.65 -0.34 -18.75
C PRO A 27 -5.85 0.97 -18.72
N ILE A 28 -5.08 1.22 -17.67
CA ILE A 28 -4.23 2.42 -17.53
C ILE A 28 -2.77 1.99 -17.72
N ARG A 29 -2.06 2.69 -18.61
CA ARG A 29 -0.66 2.41 -18.99
C ARG A 29 0.24 3.60 -18.70
N GLY A 30 1.53 3.34 -18.46
CA GLY A 30 2.54 4.36 -18.15
C GLY A 30 2.56 4.77 -16.67
N ASP A 31 3.18 5.92 -16.39
CA ASP A 31 3.47 6.39 -15.02
C ASP A 31 2.23 6.60 -14.15
N LEU A 32 1.10 6.98 -14.75
CA LEU A 32 -0.19 7.12 -14.05
C LEU A 32 -0.70 5.81 -13.45
N SER A 33 -0.27 4.66 -13.98
CA SER A 33 -0.67 3.35 -13.44
C SER A 33 -0.19 3.15 -12.00
N LEU A 34 0.95 3.74 -11.62
CA LEU A 34 1.51 3.64 -10.28
C LEU A 34 0.69 4.42 -9.25
N PHE A 35 0.19 5.61 -9.63
CA PHE A 35 -0.68 6.43 -8.79
C PHE A 35 -2.05 5.76 -8.57
N VAL A 36 -2.62 5.18 -9.63
CA VAL A 36 -3.88 4.43 -9.51
C VAL A 36 -3.69 3.20 -8.63
N TYR A 37 -2.57 2.49 -8.81
CA TYR A 37 -2.21 1.38 -7.93
C TYR A 37 -2.12 1.81 -6.46
N ALA A 38 -1.53 2.98 -6.17
CA ALA A 38 -1.45 3.52 -4.81
C ALA A 38 -2.82 3.72 -4.16
N VAL A 39 -3.76 4.30 -4.91
CA VAL A 39 -5.14 4.49 -4.44
C VAL A 39 -5.83 3.14 -4.19
N VAL A 40 -5.74 2.23 -5.16
CA VAL A 40 -6.36 0.90 -5.10
C VAL A 40 -5.84 0.10 -3.90
N VAL A 41 -4.52 0.02 -3.74
CA VAL A 41 -3.87 -0.69 -2.63
C VAL A 41 -4.23 -0.08 -1.28
N CYS A 42 -4.33 1.26 -1.19
CA CYS A 42 -4.77 1.91 0.04
C CYS A 42 -6.18 1.50 0.46
N VAL A 43 -7.12 1.50 -0.49
CA VAL A 43 -8.49 1.06 -0.22
C VAL A 43 -8.49 -0.40 0.23
N ILE A 44 -7.74 -1.27 -0.45
CA ILE A 44 -7.62 -2.69 -0.10
C ILE A 44 -7.05 -2.87 1.32
N ILE A 45 -5.94 -2.21 1.66
CA ILE A 45 -5.30 -2.31 2.99
C ILE A 45 -6.24 -1.82 4.09
N PHE A 46 -6.98 -0.74 3.83
CA PHE A 46 -7.97 -0.22 4.76
C PHE A 46 -9.11 -1.21 4.97
N LEU A 47 -9.68 -1.78 3.89
CA LEU A 47 -10.72 -2.79 3.96
C LEU A 47 -10.26 -4.04 4.71
N ILE A 48 -9.04 -4.53 4.43
CA ILE A 48 -8.42 -5.63 5.18
C ILE A 48 -8.32 -5.26 6.65
N GLY A 49 -7.91 -4.04 6.98
CA GLY A 49 -7.84 -3.55 8.35
C GLY A 49 -9.20 -3.55 9.07
N VAL A 50 -10.27 -3.15 8.37
CA VAL A 50 -11.65 -3.17 8.90
C VAL A 50 -12.11 -4.60 9.13
N VAL A 51 -11.99 -5.47 8.13
CA VAL A 51 -12.43 -6.88 8.22
C VAL A 51 -11.64 -7.64 9.28
N ALA A 52 -10.31 -7.49 9.28
CA ALA A 52 -9.45 -8.14 10.27
C ALA A 52 -9.73 -7.66 11.69
N SER A 53 -10.16 -6.41 11.91
CA SER A 53 -10.56 -5.93 13.24
C SER A 53 -11.81 -6.62 13.81
N GLN A 54 -12.65 -7.20 12.95
CA GLN A 54 -13.82 -7.96 13.39
C GLN A 54 -13.50 -9.44 13.69
N ILE A 55 -12.48 -9.99 13.02
CA ILE A 55 -12.12 -11.42 13.12
C ILE A 55 -11.03 -11.65 14.17
N VAL A 56 -10.08 -10.72 14.29
CA VAL A 56 -8.88 -10.87 15.12
C VAL A 56 -9.07 -10.14 16.45
N LYS A 57 -8.95 -10.87 17.57
CA LYS A 57 -8.96 -10.26 18.90
C LYS A 57 -7.77 -9.30 19.10
N ASP A 58 -7.98 -8.27 19.91
CA ASP A 58 -7.00 -7.22 20.25
C ASP A 58 -6.58 -6.31 19.08
N VAL A 59 -7.46 -6.15 18.10
CA VAL A 59 -7.24 -5.31 16.92
C VAL A 59 -8.27 -4.18 16.91
N SER A 60 -7.80 -2.93 17.06
CA SER A 60 -8.64 -1.74 17.05
C SER A 60 -9.22 -1.45 15.65
N ILE A 61 -10.46 -0.96 15.59
CA ILE A 61 -11.08 -0.56 14.32
C ILE A 61 -10.30 0.62 13.73
N PRO A 62 -9.84 0.55 12.46
CA PRO A 62 -9.12 1.65 11.84
C PRO A 62 -10.04 2.87 11.63
N SER A 63 -9.54 4.06 11.98
CA SER A 63 -10.26 5.32 11.79
C SER A 63 -10.02 5.93 10.41
N THR A 64 -10.82 6.91 10.01
CA THR A 64 -10.67 7.64 8.73
C THR A 64 -9.28 8.28 8.59
N HIS A 65 -8.64 8.67 9.71
CA HIS A 65 -7.28 9.22 9.70
C HIS A 65 -6.23 8.21 9.23
N VAL A 66 -6.45 6.91 9.46
CA VAL A 66 -5.55 5.84 9.02
C VAL A 66 -5.60 5.68 7.49
N LEU A 67 -6.79 5.82 6.90
CA LEU A 67 -6.94 5.82 5.44
C LEU A 67 -6.19 7.00 4.82
N THR A 68 -6.33 8.19 5.39
CA THR A 68 -5.66 9.39 4.90
C THR A 68 -4.14 9.28 5.01
N SER A 69 -3.60 8.77 6.12
CA SER A 69 -2.16 8.60 6.28
C SER A 69 -1.58 7.53 5.38
N SER A 70 -2.27 6.40 5.20
CA SER A 70 -1.93 5.38 4.20
C SER A 70 -1.88 5.98 2.80
N LEU A 71 -2.90 6.75 2.42
CA LEU A 71 -2.99 7.35 1.10
C LEU A 71 -1.86 8.35 0.84
N ILE A 72 -1.60 9.26 1.79
CA ILE A 72 -0.53 10.25 1.67
C ILE A 72 0.82 9.55 1.49
N LEU A 73 1.13 8.54 2.32
CA LEU A 73 2.40 7.84 2.21
C LEU A 73 2.50 6.99 0.93
N ALA A 74 1.44 6.31 0.52
CA ALA A 74 1.40 5.56 -0.73
C ALA A 74 1.66 6.49 -1.94
N LEU A 75 1.07 7.68 -1.94
CA LEU A 75 1.28 8.69 -2.98
C LEU A 75 2.69 9.28 -2.96
N ILE A 76 3.26 9.53 -1.77
CA ILE A 76 4.66 9.98 -1.65
C ILE A 76 5.59 8.93 -2.24
N PHE A 77 5.40 7.65 -1.91
CA PHE A 77 6.23 6.58 -2.47
C PHE A 77 6.04 6.42 -3.98
N ALA A 78 4.82 6.56 -4.49
CA ALA A 78 4.57 6.57 -5.93
C ALA A 78 5.28 7.74 -6.64
N LEU A 79 5.23 8.94 -6.04
CA LEU A 79 5.91 10.13 -6.54
C LEU A 79 7.43 9.92 -6.56
N VAL A 80 7.99 9.43 -5.45
CA VAL A 80 9.43 9.14 -5.34
C VAL A 80 9.86 8.15 -6.42
N TRP A 81 9.11 7.06 -6.60
CA TRP A 81 9.48 6.02 -7.58
C TRP A 81 9.31 6.46 -9.04
N THR A 82 8.45 7.43 -9.31
CA THR A 82 8.25 7.97 -10.66
C THR A 82 9.32 9.00 -11.02
N PHE A 83 9.67 9.90 -10.08
CA PHE A 83 10.49 11.08 -10.38
C PHE A 83 11.94 10.99 -9.92
N VAL A 84 12.30 10.10 -8.97
CA VAL A 84 13.66 9.98 -8.45
C VAL A 84 14.60 9.12 -9.31
N PRO A 85 14.18 8.02 -9.98
CA PRO A 85 15.10 7.25 -10.82
C PRO A 85 15.80 8.07 -11.92
N PRO A 86 15.13 9.02 -12.61
CA PRO A 86 15.80 9.91 -13.56
C PRO A 86 16.81 10.87 -12.91
N LEU A 87 16.64 11.20 -11.62
CA LEU A 87 17.48 12.16 -10.88
C LEU A 87 18.71 11.49 -10.25
N VAL A 88 18.63 10.20 -9.93
CA VAL A 88 19.71 9.43 -9.27
C VAL A 88 19.88 8.07 -9.97
N PRO A 89 20.47 8.03 -11.17
CA PRO A 89 20.60 6.79 -11.95
C PRO A 89 21.58 5.78 -11.35
N ASP A 90 22.46 6.21 -10.43
CA ASP A 90 23.50 5.36 -9.81
C ASP A 90 22.94 4.29 -8.87
N ILE A 91 21.68 4.42 -8.46
CA ILE A 91 21.00 3.44 -7.62
C ILE A 91 20.36 2.38 -8.54
N PRO A 92 20.50 1.07 -8.23
CA PRO A 92 19.91 0.01 -9.03
C PRO A 92 18.39 -0.13 -8.78
N TRP A 93 17.61 0.87 -9.23
CA TRP A 93 16.14 0.95 -9.07
C TRP A 93 15.40 -0.26 -9.62
N SER A 94 15.92 -0.87 -10.69
CA SER A 94 15.33 -2.03 -11.37
C SER A 94 15.31 -3.32 -10.54
N LYS A 95 16.02 -3.36 -9.39
CA LYS A 95 16.00 -4.53 -8.50
C LYS A 95 14.73 -4.63 -7.64
N VAL A 96 14.01 -3.53 -7.47
CA VAL A 96 12.79 -3.49 -6.64
C VAL A 96 11.61 -3.12 -7.53
N PRO A 97 10.61 -4.00 -7.70
CA PRO A 97 9.45 -3.67 -8.52
C PRO A 97 8.68 -2.50 -7.89
N ASP A 98 8.32 -1.53 -8.72
CA ASP A 98 7.72 -0.24 -8.36
C ASP A 98 6.48 -0.39 -7.45
N ARG A 99 5.70 -1.44 -7.72
CA ARG A 99 4.49 -1.78 -6.94
C ARG A 99 4.79 -2.12 -5.48
N TRP A 100 5.97 -2.68 -5.17
CA TRP A 100 6.35 -2.97 -3.78
C TRP A 100 6.60 -1.69 -2.98
N ALA A 101 7.20 -0.67 -3.60
CA ALA A 101 7.47 0.60 -2.92
C ALA A 101 6.17 1.28 -2.47
N VAL A 102 5.16 1.28 -3.34
CA VAL A 102 3.83 1.82 -3.06
C VAL A 102 3.11 1.03 -1.97
N LEU A 103 3.21 -0.30 -2.01
CA LEU A 103 2.63 -1.20 -1.01
C LEU A 103 3.23 -0.94 0.38
N ILE A 104 4.55 -0.80 0.45
CA ILE A 104 5.28 -0.46 1.67
C ILE A 104 4.81 0.89 2.19
N GLY A 105 4.71 1.91 1.33
CA GLY A 105 4.18 3.22 1.72
C GLY A 105 2.77 3.16 2.31
N ALA A 106 1.87 2.41 1.69
CA ALA A 106 0.50 2.26 2.14
C ALA A 106 0.40 1.52 3.49
N VAL A 107 1.18 0.44 3.66
CA VAL A 107 1.24 -0.33 4.92
C VAL A 107 1.87 0.51 6.03
N LEU A 108 2.98 1.20 5.77
CA LEU A 108 3.62 2.08 6.76
C LEU A 108 2.67 3.18 7.20
N GLY A 109 1.95 3.81 6.28
CA GLY A 109 0.97 4.84 6.64
C GLY A 109 -0.23 4.31 7.43
N TYR A 110 -0.54 3.03 7.29
CA TYR A 110 -1.57 2.38 8.10
C TYR A 110 -1.09 2.22 9.55
N PHE A 111 0.15 1.80 9.74
CA PHE A 111 0.74 1.60 11.07
C PHE A 111 1.19 2.90 11.76
N ALA A 112 1.48 3.96 11.02
CA ALA A 112 1.94 5.23 11.59
C ALA A 112 0.89 5.97 12.43
N LYS A 113 -0.40 5.73 12.18
CA LYS A 113 -1.54 6.46 12.78
C LYS A 113 -2.48 5.58 13.59
N ARG A 114 -2.10 4.32 13.83
CA ARG A 114 -2.91 3.32 14.53
C ARG A 114 -2.27 2.93 15.86
#